data_AF-A0A967UE44-F1
#
_entry.id   AF-A0A967UE44-F1
#
_cell.length_a   1.000
_cell.length_b   1.000
_cell.length_c   1.000
_cell.angle_alpha   90.00
_cell.angle_beta   90.00
_cell.angle_gamma   90.00
#
_symmetry.space_group_name_H-M   'P 1'
#
loop_
_entity.id
_entity.type
_entity.pdbx_description
1 polymer ?
#
loop_
_entity_poly.entity_id
_entity_poly.type
_entity_poly.pdbx_seq_one_letter_code
_entity_poly.pdbx_strand_id
1 'polypeptide(L)'
;MEQPKQNPVSICSRCQGTGIEERHPCTLCLGKGIGMNTPLGFLYWEKEIDSFAIVFRKWRKAFNNIVNMALLALGVLSAVGLVWNFYQLGWLPMAKLATWTQPNVYVFGFWIGLIFITFVIYRVILEGEYLKKIPRRKYDQEPID
;
A
#
# COMPACT_ATOMS: atom_id res chain seq x y z
N MET A 1 -12.88 -15.96 -32.32
CA MET A 1 -12.85 -14.85 -31.35
C MET A 1 -13.89 -15.17 -30.28
N GLU A 2 -13.49 -15.89 -29.24
CA GLU A 2 -14.40 -16.30 -28.17
C GLU A 2 -14.61 -15.14 -27.21
N GLN A 3 -15.86 -14.74 -27.01
CA GLN A 3 -16.20 -13.68 -26.07
C GLN A 3 -16.03 -14.22 -24.63
N PRO A 4 -15.39 -13.47 -23.72
CA PRO A 4 -15.24 -13.92 -22.34
C PRO A 4 -16.63 -14.05 -21.71
N LYS A 5 -17.01 -15.28 -21.36
CA LYS A 5 -18.26 -15.63 -20.67
C LYS A 5 -18.27 -14.93 -19.31
N GLN A 6 -18.94 -13.79 -19.22
CA GLN A 6 -19.09 -13.05 -17.96
C GLN A 6 -19.97 -13.88 -17.04
N ASN A 7 -19.43 -14.37 -15.92
CA ASN A 7 -20.29 -14.95 -14.88
C ASN A 7 -21.18 -13.81 -14.35
N PRO A 8 -22.50 -13.96 -14.38
CA PRO A 8 -23.41 -12.91 -13.96
C PRO A 8 -23.19 -12.61 -12.48
N VAL A 9 -23.02 -11.33 -12.16
CA VAL A 9 -23.01 -10.86 -10.77
C VAL A 9 -24.40 -11.11 -10.20
N SER A 10 -24.49 -11.93 -9.16
CA SER A 10 -25.76 -12.20 -8.47
C SER A 10 -26.01 -11.11 -7.44
N ILE A 11 -27.06 -10.32 -7.68
CA ILE A 11 -27.55 -9.30 -6.75
C ILE A 11 -28.72 -9.91 -5.98
N CYS A 12 -28.72 -9.77 -4.65
CA CYS A 12 -29.84 -10.22 -3.85
C CYS A 12 -31.10 -9.41 -4.19
N SER A 13 -32.18 -10.09 -4.60
CA SER A 13 -33.45 -9.45 -4.97
C SER A 13 -34.13 -8.73 -3.80
N ARG A 14 -33.87 -9.15 -2.56
CA ARG A 14 -34.51 -8.63 -1.35
C ARG A 14 -33.88 -7.34 -0.83
N CYS A 15 -32.57 -7.31 -0.69
CA CYS A 15 -31.83 -6.10 -0.25
C CYS A 15 -31.31 -5.26 -1.43
N GLN A 16 -31.58 -5.66 -2.67
CA GLN A 16 -31.07 -4.99 -3.89
C GLN A 16 -29.55 -4.75 -3.89
N GLY A 17 -28.79 -5.59 -3.20
CA GLY A 17 -27.34 -5.50 -3.12
C GLY A 17 -26.76 -4.78 -1.90
N THR A 18 -27.58 -4.12 -1.07
CA THR A 18 -27.09 -3.39 0.12
C THR A 18 -26.64 -4.31 1.25
N GLY A 19 -27.15 -5.55 1.28
CA GLY A 19 -26.90 -6.51 2.36
C GLY A 19 -27.64 -6.17 3.66
N ILE A 20 -28.34 -5.04 3.74
CA ILE A 20 -28.99 -4.55 4.97
C ILE A 20 -30.48 -4.29 4.68
N GLU A 21 -31.34 -4.74 5.58
CA GLU A 21 -32.79 -4.53 5.58
C GLU A 21 -33.16 -3.95 6.95
N GLU A 22 -33.70 -2.72 6.99
CA GLU A 22 -34.13 -2.05 8.22
C GLU A 22 -33.09 -2.04 9.38
N ARG A 23 -31.81 -1.81 9.04
CA ARG A 23 -30.64 -1.83 9.95
C ARG A 23 -30.20 -3.21 10.45
N HIS A 24 -30.83 -4.29 10.00
CA HIS A 24 -30.41 -5.66 10.26
C HIS A 24 -29.78 -6.29 9.01
N PRO A 25 -28.85 -7.25 9.14
CA PRO A 25 -28.34 -7.97 7.99
C PRO A 25 -29.49 -8.71 7.29
N CYS A 26 -29.58 -8.58 5.97
CA CYS A 26 -30.66 -9.17 5.20
C CYS A 26 -30.71 -10.68 5.44
N THR A 27 -31.87 -11.18 5.86
CA THR A 27 -32.06 -12.60 6.22
C THR A 27 -31.88 -13.55 5.04
N LEU A 28 -32.05 -13.06 3.81
CA LEU A 28 -31.97 -13.87 2.59
C LEU A 28 -30.55 -14.03 2.06
N CYS A 29 -29.71 -12.99 2.14
CA CYS A 29 -28.31 -13.06 1.73
C CYS A 29 -27.33 -13.08 2.91
N LEU A 30 -27.82 -13.11 4.15
CA LEU A 30 -27.04 -13.08 5.40
C LEU A 30 -26.03 -11.93 5.45
N GLY A 31 -26.42 -10.74 4.98
CA GLY A 31 -25.54 -9.57 4.94
C GLY A 31 -24.61 -9.47 3.73
N LYS A 32 -24.60 -10.46 2.83
CA LYS A 32 -23.62 -10.52 1.72
C LYS A 32 -23.91 -9.57 0.56
N GLY A 33 -25.17 -9.18 0.35
CA GLY A 33 -25.61 -8.17 -0.62
C GLY A 33 -25.39 -8.55 -2.09
N ILE A 34 -24.13 -8.51 -2.53
CA ILE A 34 -23.65 -8.75 -3.89
C ILE A 34 -22.57 -9.83 -3.85
N GLY A 35 -22.67 -10.79 -4.75
CA GLY A 35 -21.65 -11.82 -4.88
C GLY A 35 -21.52 -12.37 -6.29
N MET A 36 -20.46 -13.13 -6.49
CA MET A 36 -20.14 -13.81 -7.73
C MET A 36 -19.74 -15.24 -7.40
N ASN A 37 -20.40 -16.21 -8.05
CA ASN A 37 -19.96 -17.59 -7.99
C ASN A 37 -18.70 -17.76 -8.85
N THR A 38 -17.66 -18.30 -8.22
CA THR A 38 -16.44 -18.72 -8.90
C THR A 38 -16.18 -20.20 -8.63
N PRO A 39 -15.39 -20.90 -9.48
CA PRO A 39 -15.06 -22.31 -9.26
C PRO A 39 -14.38 -22.58 -7.90
N LEU A 40 -13.78 -21.54 -7.29
CA LEU A 40 -13.09 -21.60 -6.00
C LEU A 40 -13.99 -21.26 -4.80
N GLY A 41 -15.26 -20.90 -5.04
CA GLY A 41 -16.21 -20.53 -4.00
C GLY A 41 -17.02 -19.27 -4.30
N PHE A 42 -17.83 -18.85 -3.32
CA PHE A 42 -18.66 -17.65 -3.39
C PHE A 42 -17.87 -16.42 -2.95
N LEU A 43 -17.56 -15.53 -3.88
CA LEU A 43 -17.01 -14.21 -3.57
C LEU A 43 -18.15 -13.28 -3.21
N TYR A 44 -18.07 -12.66 -2.03
CA TYR A 44 -19.00 -11.62 -1.61
C TYR A 44 -18.23 -10.36 -1.22
N TRP A 45 -18.83 -9.21 -1.47
CA TRP A 45 -18.29 -7.93 -1.06
C TRP A 45 -19.06 -7.45 0.17
N GLU A 46 -18.42 -7.52 1.33
CA GLU A 46 -19.01 -7.10 2.61
C GLU A 46 -19.28 -5.59 2.70
N LYS A 47 -18.79 -4.80 1.73
CA LYS A 47 -18.91 -3.35 1.74
C LYS A 47 -19.41 -2.84 0.39
N GLU A 48 -20.42 -1.99 0.44
CA GLU A 48 -20.87 -1.23 -0.73
C GLU A 48 -19.68 -0.55 -1.40
N ILE A 49 -19.50 -0.81 -2.68
CA ILE A 49 -18.47 -0.18 -3.50
C ILE A 49 -19.00 1.22 -3.83
N ASP A 50 -18.95 2.11 -2.85
CA ASP A 50 -19.24 3.51 -3.09
C ASP A 50 -18.11 4.10 -3.94
N SER A 51 -18.49 4.83 -4.99
CA SER A 51 -17.56 5.55 -5.86
C SER A 51 -16.65 6.47 -5.04
N PHE A 52 -17.20 7.05 -3.97
CA PHE A 52 -16.44 7.88 -3.03
C PHE A 52 -15.35 7.08 -2.30
N ALA A 53 -15.66 5.87 -1.86
CA ALA A 53 -14.71 4.98 -1.20
C ALA A 53 -13.56 4.54 -2.14
N ILE A 54 -13.85 4.34 -3.44
CA ILE A 54 -12.81 4.05 -4.44
C ILE A 54 -11.88 5.25 -4.61
N VAL A 55 -12.43 6.44 -4.76
CA VAL A 55 -11.66 7.69 -4.91
C VAL A 55 -10.79 7.91 -3.69
N PHE A 56 -11.34 7.76 -2.48
CA PHE A 56 -10.59 7.93 -1.23
C PHE A 56 -9.44 6.92 -1.10
N ARG A 57 -9.62 5.67 -1.53
CA ARG A 57 -8.53 4.68 -1.57
C ARG A 57 -7.42 5.09 -2.52
N LYS A 58 -7.76 5.59 -3.71
CA LYS A 58 -6.76 6.10 -4.68
C LYS A 58 -5.99 7.29 -4.11
N TRP A 59 -6.70 8.25 -3.50
CA TRP A 59 -6.10 9.40 -2.83
C TRP A 59 -5.17 9.00 -1.69
N ARG A 60 -5.59 8.08 -0.83
CA ARG A 60 -4.74 7.57 0.26
C ARG A 60 -3.45 6.95 -0.27
N LYS A 61 -3.53 6.19 -1.37
CA LYS A 61 -2.35 5.61 -2.02
C LYS A 61 -1.44 6.68 -2.62
N ALA A 62 -1.99 7.67 -3.30
CA ALA A 62 -1.22 8.79 -3.85
C ALA A 62 -0.53 9.59 -2.73
N PHE A 63 -1.25 9.93 -1.67
CA PHE A 63 -0.71 10.64 -0.51
C PHE A 63 0.43 9.85 0.16
N ASN A 64 0.23 8.54 0.39
CA ASN A 64 1.30 7.69 0.93
C ASN A 64 2.55 7.68 0.06
N ASN A 65 2.38 7.62 -1.27
CA ASN A 65 3.51 7.68 -2.20
C ASN A 65 4.22 9.04 -2.14
N ILE A 66 3.48 10.15 -2.07
CA ILE A 66 4.05 11.50 -1.94
C ILE A 66 4.85 11.61 -0.64
N VAL A 67 4.30 11.16 0.48
CA VAL A 67 4.99 11.17 1.79
C VAL A 67 6.26 10.33 1.74
N ASN A 68 6.20 9.12 1.17
CA ASN A 68 7.37 8.26 1.04
C ASN A 68 8.46 8.90 0.15
N MET A 69 8.07 9.53 -0.96
CA MET A 69 9.00 10.26 -1.82
C MET A 69 9.63 11.46 -1.11
N ALA A 70 8.86 12.22 -0.34
CA ALA A 70 9.37 13.34 0.44
C ALA A 70 10.37 12.88 1.51
N LEU A 71 10.07 11.80 2.24
CA LEU A 71 10.97 11.22 3.23
C LEU A 71 12.27 10.69 2.60
N LEU A 72 12.18 10.03 1.45
CA LEU A 72 13.36 9.61 0.68
C LEU A 72 14.21 10.79 0.24
N ALA A 73 13.57 11.86 -0.29
CA ALA A 73 14.27 13.06 -0.71
C ALA A 73 14.99 13.73 0.47
N LEU A 74 14.34 13.87 1.62
CA LEU A 74 14.96 14.40 2.84
C LEU A 74 16.13 13.54 3.30
N GLY A 75 15.99 12.21 3.25
CA GLY A 75 17.06 11.27 3.54
C GLY A 75 18.28 11.48 2.65
N VAL A 76 18.07 11.53 1.34
CA VAL A 76 19.14 11.75 0.35
C VAL A 76 19.79 13.12 0.53
N LEU A 77 19.00 14.18 0.70
CA LEU A 77 19.51 15.54 0.91
C LEU A 77 20.39 15.63 2.16
N SER A 78 20.00 14.95 3.24
CA SER A 78 20.81 14.93 4.47
C SER A 78 22.16 14.22 4.27
N ALA A 79 22.18 13.11 3.54
CA ALA A 79 23.40 12.38 3.20
C ALA A 79 24.31 13.22 2.29
N VAL A 80 23.75 13.86 1.26
CA VAL A 80 24.48 14.77 0.37
C VAL A 80 25.05 15.95 1.17
N GLY A 81 24.28 16.51 2.10
CA GLY A 81 24.73 17.60 2.97
C GLY A 81 25.93 17.20 3.83
N LEU A 82 25.92 15.99 4.39
CA LEU A 82 27.06 15.46 5.15
C LEU A 82 28.29 15.24 4.28
N VAL A 83 28.13 14.62 3.10
CA VAL A 83 29.22 14.41 2.14
C VAL A 83 29.81 15.75 1.69
N TRP A 84 28.97 16.73 1.41
CA TRP A 84 29.41 18.09 1.07
C TRP A 84 30.20 18.75 2.20
N ASN A 85 29.76 18.58 3.45
CA ASN A 85 30.48 19.09 4.61
C ASN A 85 31.89 18.47 4.73
N PHE A 86 32.02 17.16 4.53
CA PHE A 86 33.33 16.50 4.50
C PHE A 86 34.18 16.90 3.31
N TYR A 87 33.58 17.13 2.14
CA TYR A 87 34.32 17.62 0.98
C TYR A 87 35.01 18.97 1.27
N GLN A 88 34.32 19.88 1.97
CA GLN A 88 34.86 21.20 2.35
C GLN A 88 35.93 21.12 3.45
N LEU A 89 35.76 20.23 4.43
CA LEU A 89 36.69 20.06 5.57
C LEU A 89 37.85 19.10 5.26
N GLY A 90 37.82 18.43 4.11
CA GLY A 90 38.68 17.30 3.77
C GLY A 90 38.18 15.98 4.36
N TRP A 91 38.66 14.86 3.83
CA TRP A 91 38.20 13.51 4.22
C TRP A 91 38.82 12.97 5.52
N LEU A 92 39.93 13.56 5.99
CA LEU A 92 40.64 13.16 7.21
C LEU A 92 39.78 13.14 8.50
N PRO A 93 38.86 14.10 8.74
CA PRO A 93 37.97 14.09 9.90
C PRO A 93 36.94 12.96 9.89
N MET A 94 36.58 12.39 8.73
CA MET A 94 35.55 11.34 8.65
C MET A 94 35.94 10.08 9.45
N ALA A 95 37.23 9.77 9.51
CA ALA A 95 37.78 8.64 10.25
C ALA A 95 37.90 8.88 11.76
N LYS A 96 37.72 10.12 12.23
CA LYS A 96 37.87 10.46 13.65
C LYS A 96 36.54 10.31 14.37
N LEU A 97 36.53 9.52 15.46
CA LEU A 97 35.36 9.36 16.33
C LEU A 97 34.84 10.71 16.87
N ALA A 98 35.74 11.64 17.15
CA ALA A 98 35.41 12.99 17.63
C ALA A 98 34.45 13.74 16.69
N THR A 99 34.54 13.52 15.37
CA THR A 99 33.67 14.19 14.40
C THR A 99 32.24 13.68 14.45
N TRP A 100 32.02 12.46 14.92
CA TRP A 100 30.70 11.85 15.09
C TRP A 100 30.06 12.17 16.45
N THR A 101 30.87 12.49 17.46
CA THR A 101 30.40 12.82 18.81
C THR A 101 30.24 14.32 19.04
N GLN A 102 30.93 15.16 18.27
CA GLN A 102 30.78 16.61 18.36
C GLN A 102 29.43 17.08 17.79
N PRO A 103 28.78 18.08 18.42
CA PRO A 103 27.53 18.61 17.95
C PRO A 103 27.72 19.29 16.59
N ASN A 104 27.20 18.65 15.54
CA ASN A 104 27.25 19.15 14.17
C ASN A 104 25.87 18.96 13.52
N VAL A 105 25.31 20.03 12.96
CA VAL A 105 23.99 20.03 12.30
C VAL A 105 23.96 19.05 11.13
N TYR A 106 25.05 18.88 10.39
CA TYR A 106 25.12 17.94 9.26
C TYR A 106 25.09 16.48 9.73
N VAL A 107 25.80 16.16 10.82
CA VAL A 107 25.80 14.82 11.42
C VAL A 107 24.43 14.50 12.00
N PHE A 108 23.81 15.45 12.70
CA PHE A 108 22.45 15.31 13.21
C PHE A 108 21.44 15.11 12.07
N GLY A 109 21.50 15.95 11.03
CA GLY A 109 20.66 15.83 9.85
C GLY A 109 20.79 14.47 9.17
N PHE A 110 22.03 13.96 9.05
CA PHE A 110 22.30 12.62 8.52
C PHE A 110 21.60 11.52 9.33
N TRP A 111 21.69 11.54 10.66
CA TRP A 111 21.02 10.55 11.50
C TRP A 111 19.50 10.58 11.33
N ILE A 112 18.91 11.77 11.26
CA ILE A 112 17.47 11.93 10.99
C ILE A 112 17.10 11.40 9.60
N GLY A 113 17.90 11.71 8.59
CA GLY A 113 17.69 11.18 7.25
C GLY A 113 17.83 9.66 7.15
N LEU A 114 18.77 9.08 7.90
CA LEU A 114 18.92 7.63 8.01
C LEU A 114 17.67 6.98 8.61
N ILE A 115 17.08 7.57 9.64
CA ILE A 115 15.81 7.14 10.23
C ILE A 115 14.68 7.20 9.18
N PHE A 116 14.61 8.27 8.37
CA PHE A 116 13.60 8.37 7.32
C PHE A 116 13.77 7.32 6.22
N ILE A 117 14.99 7.09 5.75
CA ILE A 117 15.27 6.08 4.72
C ILE A 117 14.91 4.69 5.24
N THR A 118 15.36 4.35 6.45
CA THR A 118 15.07 3.03 7.06
C THR A 118 13.58 2.84 7.30
N PHE A 119 12.86 3.88 7.73
CA PHE A 119 11.40 3.86 7.85
C PHE A 119 10.70 3.62 6.52
N VAL A 120 11.13 4.28 5.43
CA VAL A 120 10.57 4.05 4.10
C VAL A 120 10.84 2.62 3.61
N ILE A 121 12.06 2.10 3.79
CA ILE A 121 12.40 0.71 3.45
C ILE A 121 11.50 -0.26 4.20
N TYR A 122 11.34 -0.06 5.52
CA TYR A 122 10.46 -0.87 6.36
C TYR A 122 9.03 -0.88 5.82
N ARG A 123 8.48 0.30 5.46
CA ARG A 123 7.14 0.40 4.88
C ARG A 123 7.00 -0.36 3.57
N VAL A 124 7.98 -0.25 2.68
CA VAL A 124 7.95 -0.95 1.38
C VAL A 124 7.97 -2.46 1.57
N ILE A 125 8.75 -2.97 2.52
CA ILE A 125 8.77 -4.41 2.86
C ILE A 125 7.40 -4.86 3.36
N LEU A 126 6.80 -4.12 4.30
CA LEU A 126 5.50 -4.45 4.87
C LEU A 126 4.39 -4.47 3.81
N GLU A 127 4.39 -3.48 2.90
CA GLU A 127 3.46 -3.43 1.77
C GLU A 127 3.67 -4.61 0.80
N GLY A 128 4.92 -5.02 0.58
CA GLY A 128 5.28 -6.19 -0.23
C GLY A 128 4.79 -7.52 0.36
N GLU A 129 4.88 -7.69 1.68
CA GLU A 129 4.37 -8.89 2.36
C GLU A 129 2.84 -8.99 2.28
N TYR A 130 2.14 -7.87 2.41
CA TYR A 130 0.68 -7.85 2.27
C TYR A 130 0.24 -8.31 0.87
N LEU A 131 0.96 -7.90 -0.18
CA LEU A 131 0.68 -8.31 -1.57
C LEU A 131 0.99 -9.78 -1.84
N LYS A 132 1.96 -10.39 -1.13
CA LYS A 132 2.28 -11.82 -1.27
C LYS A 132 1.19 -12.73 -0.70
N LYS A 133 0.45 -12.28 0.32
CA LYS A 133 -0.63 -13.06 0.95
C LYS A 133 -1.87 -13.22 0.05
N ILE A 134 -2.01 -12.40 -0.98
CA ILE A 134 -3.14 -12.47 -1.91
C ILE A 134 -2.79 -13.52 -2.99
N PRO A 135 -3.50 -14.67 -3.05
CA PRO A 135 -3.23 -15.68 -4.06
C PRO A 135 -3.41 -15.06 -5.45
N ARG A 136 -2.32 -15.00 -6.23
CA ARG A 136 -2.37 -14.49 -7.61
C ARG A 136 -3.12 -15.51 -8.45
N ARG A 137 -4.31 -15.14 -8.94
CA ARG A 137 -5.06 -15.93 -9.91
C ARG A 137 -4.20 -16.08 -11.18
N LYS A 138 -3.79 -17.31 -11.52
CA LYS A 138 -3.36 -17.63 -12.88
C LYS A 138 -4.62 -17.61 -13.73
N TYR A 139 -4.72 -16.69 -14.69
CA TYR A 139 -5.87 -16.59 -15.59
C TYR A 139 -5.82 -17.63 -16.72
N ASP A 140 -4.85 -18.55 -16.70
CA ASP A 140 -4.54 -19.47 -17.79
C ASP A 140 -5.04 -20.91 -17.56
N GLN A 141 -6.18 -21.11 -16.87
CA GLN A 141 -6.80 -22.43 -16.85
C GLN A 141 -7.99 -22.44 -17.80
N GLU A 142 -7.75 -23.04 -18.97
CA GLU A 142 -8.77 -23.43 -19.95
C GLU A 142 -9.92 -24.18 -19.27
N PRO A 143 -11.16 -23.97 -19.73
CA PRO A 143 -12.31 -24.73 -19.22
C PRO A 143 -12.07 -26.22 -19.47
N ILE A 144 -12.22 -27.03 -18.42
CA ILE A 144 -12.34 -28.48 -18.53
C ILE A 144 -13.75 -28.76 -19.03
N ASP A 145 -13.85 -29.38 -20.21
CA ASP A 145 -15.07 -29.81 -20.89
C ASP A 145 -15.97 -30.72 -20.04
#